data_AF-A0A3R7VSC6-F1
#
_entry.id   AF-A0A3R7VSC6-F1
#
_cell.length_a   1.000
_cell.length_b   1.000
_cell.length_c   1.000
_cell.angle_alpha   90.00
_cell.angle_beta   90.00
_cell.angle_gamma   90.00
#
_symmetry.space_group_name_H-M   'P 1'
#
loop_
_entity.id
_entity.type
_entity.pdbx_description
1 polymer ?
#
loop_
_entity_poly.entity_id
_entity_poly.type
_entity_poly.pdbx_seq_one_letter_code
_entity_poly.pdbx_strand_id
1 'polypeptide(L)' 'MRRVFSTVYQFKIELLEIKPSIWRRVQIASTSSFRDLHFAIVDSFGWEDYHLDDFSI' A
#
# COMPACT_ATOMS: atom_id res chain seq x y z
N MET A 1 -18.34 0.14 -11.74
CA MET A 1 -18.44 1.61 -11.93
C MET A 1 -17.08 2.21 -11.56
N ARG A 2 -16.38 2.91 -12.47
CA ARG A 2 -15.03 3.44 -12.20
C ARG A 2 -15.17 4.78 -11.47
N ARG A 3 -14.77 4.84 -10.19
CA ARG A 3 -14.67 6.12 -9.46
C ARG A 3 -13.53 6.93 -10.08
N VAL A 4 -13.80 8.20 -10.40
CA VAL A 4 -12.79 9.15 -10.86
C VAL A 4 -12.33 9.93 -9.64
N PHE A 5 -11.06 9.80 -9.28
CA PHE A 5 -10.44 10.58 -8.21
C PHE A 5 -9.74 11.79 -8.81
N SER A 6 -9.88 12.97 -8.21
CA SER A 6 -9.23 14.20 -8.68
C SER A 6 -7.71 14.16 -8.49
N THR A 7 -7.25 13.51 -7.43
CA THR A 7 -5.83 13.34 -7.11
C THR A 7 -5.57 11.92 -6.64
N VAL A 8 -4.45 11.35 -7.10
CA VAL A 8 -3.97 10.03 -6.69
C VAL A 8 -2.55 10.14 -6.14
N TYR A 9 -2.26 9.38 -5.09
CA TYR A 9 -0.90 9.21 -4.59
C TYR A 9 -0.32 7.90 -5.12
N GLN A 10 0.94 7.93 -5.51
CA GLN A 10 1.67 6.76 -5.98
C GLN A 10 2.81 6.45 -5.01
N PHE A 11 2.75 5.28 -4.39
CA PHE A 11 3.77 4.80 -3.46
C PHE A 11 4.63 3.73 -4.11
N LYS A 12 5.94 3.74 -3.80
CA LYS A 12 6.82 2.59 -3.94
C LYS A 12 6.94 1.97 -2.55
N ILE A 13 6.49 0.73 -2.39
CA ILE A 13 6.61 -0.03 -1.14
C ILE A 13 7.68 -1.10 -1.34
N GLU A 14 8.64 -1.19 -0.43
CA GLU A 14 9.80 -2.07 -0.53
C GLU A 14 9.95 -2.89 0.76
N LEU A 15 10.19 -4.19 0.62
CA LEU A 15 10.54 -5.05 1.75
C LEU A 15 12.01 -4.84 2.09
N LEU A 16 12.26 -4.33 3.30
CA LEU A 16 13.60 -4.10 3.80
C LEU A 16 14.33 -5.42 4.03
N GLU A 17 15.66 -5.36 4.02
CA GLU A 17 16.56 -6.48 4.36
C GLU A 17 16.54 -7.69 3.41
N ILE A 18 15.80 -7.65 2.31
CA ILE A 18 15.73 -8.74 1.32
C ILE A 18 16.56 -8.41 0.06
N LYS A 19 17.30 -9.41 -0.47
CA LYS A 19 18.01 -9.33 -1.76
C LYS A 19 17.67 -10.54 -2.66
N PRO A 20 17.32 -10.34 -3.95
CA PRO A 20 17.10 -9.05 -4.61
C PRO A 20 15.90 -8.29 -4.01
N SER A 21 15.87 -6.96 -4.14
CA SER A 21 14.81 -6.12 -3.57
C SER A 21 13.43 -6.54 -4.10
N ILE A 22 12.51 -6.77 -3.17
CA ILE A 22 11.11 -7.06 -3.46
C ILE A 22 10.30 -5.79 -3.19
N TRP A 23 9.65 -5.27 -4.23
CA TRP A 23 8.87 -4.03 -4.13
C TRP A 23 7.58 -4.08 -4.95
N ARG A 24 6.65 -3.18 -4.64
CA ARG A 24 5.38 -2.96 -5.34
C ARG A 24 5.15 -1.47 -5.56
N ARG A 25 4.41 -1.14 -6.64
CA ARG A 25 3.90 0.21 -6.89
C ARG A 25 2.40 0.19 -6.73
N VAL A 26 1.90 1.03 -5.84
CA VAL A 26 0.47 1.11 -5.51
C VAL A 26 -0.01 2.54 -5.72
N GLN A 27 -1.24 2.67 -6.22
CA GLN A 27 -1.93 3.94 -6.35
C GLN A 27 -3.18 3.93 -5.48
N ILE A 28 -3.31 4.95 -4.62
CA ILE A 28 -4.51 5.16 -3.81
C ILE A 28 -5.05 6.58 -4.04
N ALA A 29 -6.33 6.78 -3.74
CA ALA A 29 -6.93 8.10 -3.81
C ALA A 29 -6.29 9.03 -2.77
N SER A 30 -6.21 10.33 -3.04
CA SER A 30 -5.69 11.29 -2.05
C SER A 30 -6.55 11.39 -0.78
N THR A 31 -7.79 10.90 -0.84
CA THR A 31 -8.73 10.84 0.29
C THR A 31 -8.64 9.53 1.08
N SER A 32 -7.76 8.61 0.70
CA SER A 32 -7.58 7.32 1.38
C SER A 32 -6.94 7.50 2.74
N SER A 33 -7.39 6.71 3.71
CA SER A 33 -6.81 6.63 5.06
C SER A 33 -5.57 5.74 5.10
N PHE A 34 -4.83 5.77 6.22
CA PHE A 34 -3.73 4.81 6.45
C PHE A 34 -4.21 3.35 6.45
N ARG A 35 -5.43 3.09 6.90
CA ARG A 35 -6.02 1.75 6.84
C ARG A 35 -6.25 1.28 5.40
N ASP A 36 -6.65 2.19 4.50
CA ASP A 36 -6.77 1.87 3.08
C ASP A 36 -5.40 1.60 2.45
N LEU A 37 -4.36 2.34 2.88
CA LEU A 37 -2.98 2.08 2.47
C LEU A 37 -2.50 0.70 2.96
N HIS A 38 -2.80 0.32 4.21
CA HIS A 38 -2.50 -0.99 4.77
C HIS A 38 -3.08 -2.12 3.90
N PHE A 39 -4.39 -2.06 3.62
CA PHE A 39 -5.01 -3.08 2.76
C PHE A 39 -4.39 -3.12 1.36
N ALA A 40 -4.07 -1.97 0.77
CA ALA A 40 -3.41 -1.93 -0.53
C ALA A 40 -1.99 -2.54 -0.50
N ILE A 41 -1.26 -2.41 0.63
CA ILE A 41 0.02 -3.08 0.84
C ILE A 41 -0.21 -4.59 0.93
N VAL A 42 -1.04 -5.05 1.86
CA VAL A 42 -1.35 -6.46 2.12
C VAL A 42 -1.77 -7.17 0.82
N ASP A 43 -2.73 -6.61 0.08
CA ASP A 43 -3.20 -7.13 -1.20
C ASP A 43 -2.08 -7.20 -2.25
N SER A 44 -1.24 -6.17 -2.34
CA SER A 44 -0.18 -6.10 -3.36
C SER A 44 0.95 -7.12 -3.16
N PHE A 45 1.17 -7.55 -1.91
CA PHE A 45 2.14 -8.58 -1.57
C PHE A 45 1.52 -9.98 -1.48
N GLY A 46 0.19 -10.10 -1.60
CA GLY A 46 -0.52 -11.37 -1.45
C GLY A 46 -0.46 -11.90 -0.01
N TRP A 47 -0.40 -10.98 0.95
CA TRP A 47 -0.46 -11.31 2.37
C TRP A 47 -1.90 -11.39 2.85
N GLU A 48 -2.07 -11.97 4.02
CA GLU A 48 -3.32 -12.02 4.74
C GLU A 48 -3.22 -11.10 5.96
N ASP A 49 -4.31 -10.40 6.29
CA ASP A 49 -4.39 -9.39 7.37
C ASP A 49 -4.45 -10.03 8.78
N TYR A 50 -3.50 -10.91 9.09
CA TYR A 50 -3.48 -11.67 10.36
C TYR A 50 -2.67 -11.02 11.48
N HIS A 51 -1.81 -10.05 11.15
CA HIS A 51 -0.89 -9.43 12.09
C HIS A 51 -1.21 -7.94 12.25
N LEU A 52 -0.92 -7.42 13.44
CA LEU A 52 -1.07 -5.99 13.71
C LEU A 52 -0.09 -5.17 12.88
N ASP A 53 -0.56 -4.01 12.41
CA ASP A 53 0.19 -3.01 11.67
C ASP A 53 0.22 -1.65 12.40
N ASP A 54 1.21 -0.84 12.08
CA ASP A 54 1.34 0.55 12.51
C ASP A 54 2.09 1.39 11.46
N PHE A 55 1.80 2.70 11.43
CA PHE A 55 2.47 3.65 10.56
C PHE A 55 3.15 4.75 11.38
N SER A 56 4.42 5.04 11.05
CA SER A 56 5.19 6.14 11.63
C SER A 56 5.85 6.98 10.53
N ILE A 57 6.08 8.28 10.81
CA ILE A 57 6.67 9.27 9.90
C ILE A 57 7.82 9.97 10.61
#